data_AF-A0A359KQH7-F1
#
_entry.id   AF-A0A359KQH7-F1
#
_cell.length_a   1.000
_cell.length_b   1.000
_cell.length_c   1.000
_cell.angle_alpha   90.00
_cell.angle_beta   90.00
_cell.angle_gamma   90.00
#
_symmetry.space_group_name_H-M   'P 1'
#
loop_
_entity.id
_entity.type
_entity.pdbx_description
1 polymer ?
#
loop_
_entity_poly.entity_id
_entity_poly.type
_entity_poly.pdbx_seq_one_letter_code
_entity_poly.pdbx_strand_id
1 'polypeptide(L)'
;MEVSIQMMIADYLHELARWREARAEEYDRDVRNLRSAAGLQAFAIYILDLPDDDPRLVEFARLAMHGGRFDPGQQAHFAMARYHFHEEITSPSAFLDRIIELQRADVVEDGHFGGRLPDGDDPWSQRPETGG
;
A
#
# COMPACT_ATOMS: atom_id res chain seq x y z
N MET A 1 9.95 -14.63 -17.26
CA MET A 1 8.58 -14.21 -16.94
C MET A 1 8.74 -12.85 -16.30
N GLU A 2 8.34 -11.77 -16.99
CA GLU A 2 8.28 -10.47 -16.32
C GLU A 2 7.22 -10.57 -15.22
N VAL A 3 7.54 -10.04 -14.04
CA VAL A 3 6.58 -9.95 -12.94
C VAL A 3 5.58 -8.87 -13.32
N SER A 4 4.28 -9.18 -13.33
CA SER A 4 3.25 -8.19 -13.68
C SER A 4 3.11 -7.15 -12.58
N ILE A 5 2.63 -5.96 -12.95
CA ILE A 5 2.39 -4.89 -11.97
C ILE A 5 1.41 -5.34 -10.88
N GLN A 6 0.39 -6.14 -11.23
CA GLN A 6 -0.57 -6.67 -10.27
C GLN A 6 0.12 -7.51 -9.21
N MET A 7 1.09 -8.35 -9.60
CA MET A 7 1.85 -9.16 -8.65
C MET A 7 2.66 -8.27 -7.70
N MET A 8 3.32 -7.23 -8.21
CA MET A 8 4.12 -6.34 -7.36
C MET A 8 3.26 -5.56 -6.36
N ILE A 9 2.10 -5.07 -6.79
CA ILE A 9 1.15 -4.38 -5.92
C ILE A 9 0.56 -5.37 -4.90
N ALA A 10 0.16 -6.56 -5.33
CA ALA A 10 -0.40 -7.59 -4.46
C ALA A 10 0.63 -8.04 -3.41
N ASP A 11 1.88 -8.26 -3.78
CA ASP A 11 2.97 -8.61 -2.85
C ASP A 11 3.15 -7.54 -1.77
N TYR A 12 3.12 -6.27 -2.16
CA TYR A 12 3.18 -5.15 -1.23
C TYR A 12 1.99 -5.12 -0.26
N LEU A 13 0.78 -5.33 -0.77
CA LEU A 13 -0.43 -5.40 0.06
C LEU A 13 -0.41 -6.59 1.01
N HIS A 14 0.13 -7.73 0.57
CA HIS A 14 0.33 -8.91 1.42
C HIS A 14 1.37 -8.66 2.52
N GLU A 15 2.44 -7.91 2.24
CA GLU A 15 3.41 -7.47 3.25
C GLU A 15 2.75 -6.59 4.32
N LEU A 16 1.94 -5.61 3.91
CA LEU A 16 1.16 -4.77 4.83
C LEU A 16 0.16 -5.59 5.66
N ALA A 17 -0.51 -6.57 5.05
CA ALA A 17 -1.45 -7.44 5.74
C ALA A 17 -0.74 -8.27 6.83
N ARG A 18 0.42 -8.86 6.52
CA ARG A 18 1.23 -9.61 7.51
C ARG A 18 1.71 -8.69 8.63
N TRP A 19 2.10 -7.46 8.32
CA TRP A 19 2.48 -6.49 9.35
C TRP A 19 1.29 -6.17 10.27
N ARG A 20 0.09 -5.97 9.72
CA ARG A 20 -1.14 -5.78 10.51
C ARG A 20 -1.46 -7.00 11.40
N GLU A 21 -1.32 -8.22 10.89
CA GLU A 21 -1.51 -9.44 11.69
C GLU A 21 -0.53 -9.50 12.87
N ALA A 22 0.75 -9.23 12.64
CA ALA A 22 1.76 -9.17 13.70
C ALA A 22 1.42 -8.11 14.77
N ARG A 23 0.93 -6.93 14.35
CA ARG A 23 0.47 -5.89 15.29
C ARG A 23 -0.77 -6.31 16.07
N ALA A 24 -1.68 -7.08 15.47
CA ALA A 24 -2.82 -7.63 16.20
C ALA A 24 -2.33 -8.54 17.34
N GLU A 25 -1.36 -9.41 17.08
CA GLU A 25 -0.78 -10.29 18.10
C GLU A 25 -0.10 -9.51 19.24
N GLU A 26 0.61 -8.43 18.91
CA GLU A 26 1.28 -7.56 19.89
C GLU A 26 0.31 -6.80 20.80
N TYR A 27 -0.85 -6.38 20.27
CA TYR A 27 -1.83 -5.55 20.99
C TYR A 27 -3.11 -6.31 21.40
N ASP A 28 -2.97 -7.50 21.99
CA ASP A 28 -4.09 -8.33 22.51
C ASP A 28 -5.20 -8.58 21.47
N ARG A 29 -4.80 -9.02 20.28
CA ARG A 29 -5.69 -9.34 19.15
C ARG A 29 -6.60 -8.17 18.78
N ASP A 30 -6.02 -6.97 18.68
CA ASP A 30 -6.76 -5.78 18.24
C ASP A 30 -7.51 -6.07 16.93
N VAL A 31 -8.83 -6.13 17.04
CA VAL A 31 -9.74 -6.53 15.96
C VAL A 31 -9.63 -5.57 14.77
N ARG A 32 -9.18 -4.33 14.99
CA ARG A 32 -8.94 -3.34 13.93
C ARG A 32 -7.77 -3.73 13.04
N ASN A 33 -6.70 -4.27 13.63
CA ASN A 33 -5.55 -4.76 12.89
C ASN A 33 -5.93 -6.00 12.06
N LEU A 34 -6.66 -6.95 12.64
CA LEU A 34 -7.15 -8.13 11.90
C LEU A 34 -8.11 -7.75 10.76
N ARG A 35 -9.00 -6.78 10.99
CA ARG A 35 -9.91 -6.26 9.96
C ARG A 35 -9.13 -5.59 8.83
N SER A 36 -8.12 -4.79 9.16
CA SER A 36 -7.27 -4.14 8.16
C SER A 36 -6.48 -5.17 7.34
N ALA A 37 -5.90 -6.19 7.99
CA ALA A 37 -5.23 -7.28 7.31
C ALA A 37 -6.15 -8.01 6.31
N ALA A 38 -7.35 -8.40 6.75
CA ALA A 38 -8.33 -9.05 5.88
C ALA A 38 -8.75 -8.14 4.70
N GLY A 39 -8.88 -6.84 4.94
CA GLY A 39 -9.14 -5.84 3.89
C GLY A 39 -8.05 -5.78 2.84
N LEU A 40 -6.79 -5.72 3.27
CA LEU A 40 -5.62 -5.71 2.39
C LEU A 40 -5.51 -6.99 1.57
N GLN A 41 -5.81 -8.16 2.16
CA GLN A 41 -5.85 -9.43 1.45
C GLN A 41 -6.94 -9.43 0.35
N ALA A 42 -8.15 -8.98 0.69
CA ALA A 42 -9.24 -8.87 -0.28
C ALA A 42 -8.92 -7.87 -1.39
N PHE A 43 -8.23 -6.77 -1.07
CA PHE A 43 -7.80 -5.79 -2.06
C PHE A 43 -6.71 -6.34 -2.97
N ALA A 44 -5.76 -7.12 -2.46
CA ALA A 44 -4.75 -7.79 -3.28
C ALA A 44 -5.39 -8.74 -4.31
N ILE A 45 -6.40 -9.52 -3.90
CA ILE A 45 -7.18 -10.38 -4.81
C ILE A 45 -7.87 -9.54 -5.88
N TYR A 46 -8.52 -8.45 -5.48
CA TYR A 46 -9.15 -7.53 -6.44
C TYR A 46 -8.16 -7.00 -7.48
N ILE A 47 -6.95 -6.61 -7.07
CA ILE A 47 -5.90 -6.13 -7.99
C ILE A 47 -5.47 -7.23 -8.96
N LEU A 48 -5.29 -8.47 -8.50
CA LEU A 48 -4.92 -9.61 -9.33
C LEU A 48 -6.00 -9.99 -10.35
N ASP A 49 -7.27 -9.73 -10.05
CA ASP A 49 -8.40 -9.99 -10.94
C ASP A 49 -8.62 -8.91 -12.01
N LEU A 50 -7.91 -7.78 -11.93
CA LEU A 50 -8.02 -6.71 -12.93
C LEU A 50 -7.27 -7.06 -14.22
N PRO A 51 -7.77 -6.62 -15.39
CA PRO A 51 -7.06 -6.74 -16.65
C PRO A 51 -5.67 -6.07 -16.62
N ASP A 52 -4.69 -6.66 -17.31
CA ASP A 52 -3.33 -6.11 -17.44
C ASP A 52 -3.30 -4.71 -18.05
N ASP A 53 -4.33 -4.35 -18.84
CA ASP A 53 -4.50 -3.06 -19.49
C ASP A 53 -5.47 -2.12 -18.73
N ASP A 54 -5.85 -2.44 -17.49
CA ASP A 54 -6.66 -1.54 -16.68
C ASP A 54 -5.94 -0.18 -16.56
N PRO A 55 -6.56 0.92 -17.04
CA PRO A 55 -5.90 2.21 -17.12
C PRO A 55 -5.46 2.74 -15.75
N ARG A 56 -6.11 2.30 -14.67
CA ARG A 56 -5.75 2.67 -13.30
C ARG A 56 -4.45 1.98 -12.88
N LEU A 57 -4.28 0.71 -13.22
CA LEU A 57 -3.04 -0.03 -12.94
C LEU A 57 -1.87 0.50 -13.77
N VAL A 58 -2.09 0.78 -15.06
CA VAL A 58 -1.08 1.40 -15.93
C VAL A 58 -0.61 2.74 -15.35
N GLU A 59 -1.55 3.57 -14.91
CA GLU A 59 -1.22 4.87 -14.33
C GLU A 59 -0.53 4.73 -12.97
N PHE A 60 -1.00 3.81 -12.12
CA PHE A 60 -0.38 3.60 -10.83
C PHE A 60 1.06 3.10 -10.98
N ALA A 61 1.29 2.20 -11.94
CA ALA A 61 2.63 1.74 -12.32
C ALA A 61 3.51 2.92 -12.73
N ARG A 62 3.00 3.80 -13.59
CA ARG A 62 3.74 4.99 -14.06
C ARG A 62 4.16 5.92 -12.91
N LEU A 63 3.37 5.99 -11.85
CA LEU A 63 3.58 6.91 -10.72
C LEU A 63 4.38 6.33 -9.56
N ALA A 64 4.33 5.00 -9.36
CA ALA A 64 4.87 4.34 -8.16
C ALA A 64 5.96 3.30 -8.48
N MET A 65 6.27 3.03 -9.76
CA MET A 65 7.36 2.13 -10.11
C MET A 65 8.69 2.87 -10.19
N HIS A 66 9.64 2.47 -9.33
CA HIS A 66 11.00 3.00 -9.29
C HIS A 66 12.01 1.87 -9.30
N GLY A 67 12.93 1.88 -10.28
CA GLY A 67 14.01 0.87 -10.37
C GLY A 67 13.52 -0.58 -10.47
N GLY A 68 12.33 -0.82 -11.03
CA GLY A 68 11.72 -2.15 -11.13
C GLY A 68 11.05 -2.64 -9.84
N ARG A 69 10.82 -1.75 -8.87
CA ARG A 69 10.08 -2.03 -7.63
C ARG A 69 8.85 -1.14 -7.54
N PHE A 70 7.80 -1.68 -6.94
CA PHE A 70 6.65 -0.90 -6.51
C PHE A 70 7.01 -0.17 -5.21
N ASP A 71 7.04 1.15 -5.28
CA ASP A 71 7.46 2.05 -4.21
C ASP A 71 6.47 3.22 -4.16
N PRO A 72 5.33 3.04 -3.46
CA PRO A 72 4.31 4.06 -3.36
C PRO A 72 4.81 5.23 -2.49
N GLY A 73 4.36 6.43 -2.83
CA GLY A 73 4.63 7.64 -2.07
C GLY A 73 3.99 7.60 -0.69
N GLN A 74 4.34 8.59 0.13
CA GLN A 74 3.98 8.62 1.55
C GLN A 74 2.46 8.61 1.78
N GLN A 75 1.70 9.45 1.09
CA GLN A 75 0.26 9.55 1.25
C GLN A 75 -0.44 8.27 0.77
N ALA A 76 -0.02 7.73 -0.38
CA ALA A 76 -0.53 6.47 -0.90
C ALA A 76 -0.23 5.30 0.05
N HIS A 77 1.00 5.21 0.54
CA HIS A 77 1.42 4.24 1.56
C HIS A 77 0.55 4.34 2.81
N PHE A 78 0.39 5.54 3.36
CA PHE A 78 -0.35 5.76 4.60
C PHE A 78 -1.83 5.36 4.44
N ALA A 79 -2.44 5.66 3.30
CA ALA A 79 -3.81 5.24 3.00
C ALA A 79 -3.92 3.70 2.90
N MET A 80 -2.99 3.04 2.21
CA MET A 80 -2.94 1.57 2.15
C MET A 80 -2.76 0.96 3.55
N ALA A 81 -1.81 1.45 4.33
CA ALA A 81 -1.55 0.94 5.67
C ALA A 81 -2.80 1.05 6.58
N ARG A 82 -3.67 2.04 6.38
CA ARG A 82 -4.88 2.26 7.17
C ARG A 82 -6.18 1.71 6.55
N TYR A 83 -6.10 1.01 5.43
CA TYR A 83 -7.29 0.47 4.77
C TYR A 83 -8.10 -0.42 5.73
N HIS A 84 -9.38 -0.09 5.91
CA HIS A 84 -10.31 -0.67 6.89
C HIS A 84 -9.87 -0.63 8.37
N PHE A 85 -8.87 0.18 8.73
CA PHE A 85 -8.40 0.28 10.11
C PHE A 85 -9.36 1.11 10.99
N HIS A 86 -9.75 2.31 10.55
CA HIS A 86 -10.71 3.19 11.26
C HIS A 86 -12.07 3.32 10.58
N GLU A 87 -12.11 3.27 9.24
CA GLU A 87 -13.23 3.73 8.44
C GLU A 87 -14.19 2.61 7.98
N GLU A 88 -15.34 3.05 7.46
CA GLU A 88 -16.37 2.24 6.83
C GLU A 88 -15.84 1.54 5.57
N ILE A 89 -16.47 0.43 5.17
CA ILE A 89 -15.98 -0.40 4.06
C ILE A 89 -16.12 0.36 2.73
N THR A 90 -15.03 0.96 2.24
CA THR A 90 -14.94 1.48 0.87
C THR A 90 -14.77 0.32 -0.11
N SER A 91 -15.46 0.38 -1.26
CA SER A 91 -15.29 -0.65 -2.29
C SER A 91 -13.82 -0.70 -2.78
N PRO A 92 -13.29 -1.88 -3.12
CA PRO A 92 -11.93 -2.03 -3.66
C PRO A 92 -11.63 -1.10 -4.85
N SER A 93 -12.61 -0.93 -5.74
CA SER A 93 -12.49 -0.04 -6.90
C SER A 93 -12.34 1.43 -6.49
N ALA A 94 -13.20 1.93 -5.60
CA ALA A 94 -13.13 3.32 -5.16
C ALA A 94 -11.85 3.57 -4.34
N PHE A 95 -11.38 2.57 -3.60
CA PHE A 95 -10.11 2.66 -2.91
C PHE A 95 -8.91 2.71 -3.87
N LEU A 96 -8.92 1.93 -4.96
CA LEU A 96 -7.92 2.02 -6.02
C LEU A 96 -7.86 3.43 -6.63
N ASP A 97 -9.01 4.02 -6.95
CA ASP A 97 -9.06 5.39 -7.46
C ASP A 97 -8.45 6.37 -6.46
N ARG A 98 -8.78 6.22 -5.17
CA ARG A 98 -8.27 7.08 -4.10
C ARG A 98 -6.74 6.99 -3.91
N ILE A 99 -6.16 5.79 -3.90
CA ILE A 99 -4.71 5.65 -3.71
C ILE A 99 -3.92 6.18 -4.91
N ILE A 100 -4.50 6.15 -6.12
CA ILE A 100 -3.88 6.76 -7.30
C ILE A 100 -3.90 8.28 -7.20
N GLU A 101 -4.99 8.89 -6.74
CA GLU A 101 -5.04 10.32 -6.48
C GLU A 101 -3.98 10.76 -5.46
N LEU A 102 -3.84 9.99 -4.37
CA LEU A 102 -2.82 10.25 -3.35
C LEU A 102 -1.40 10.09 -3.93
N GLN A 103 -1.16 9.06 -4.73
CA GLN A 103 0.12 8.88 -5.40
C GLN A 103 0.45 10.03 -6.36
N ARG A 104 -0.55 10.59 -7.05
CA ARG A 104 -0.34 11.79 -7.88
C ARG A 104 0.09 12.98 -7.02
N ALA A 105 -0.54 13.16 -5.86
CA ALA A 105 -0.16 14.21 -4.92
C ALA A 105 1.26 13.97 -4.40
N ASP A 106 1.61 12.73 -4.04
CA ASP A 106 2.96 12.35 -3.62
C ASP A 106 3.99 12.69 -4.70
N VAL A 107 3.77 12.38 -5.97
CA VAL A 107 4.72 12.73 -7.05
C VAL A 107 4.89 14.25 -7.21
N VAL A 108 3.84 15.04 -6.96
CA VAL A 108 3.90 16.51 -6.97
C VAL A 108 4.66 17.04 -5.74
N GLU A 109 4.48 16.40 -4.59
CA GLU A 109 5.11 16.77 -3.31
C GLU A 109 6.54 16.26 -3.14
N ASP A 110 6.93 15.15 -3.76
CA ASP A 110 8.30 14.62 -3.74
C ASP A 110 9.24 15.50 -4.59
N GLY A 111 8.67 16.27 -5.53
CA GLY A 111 9.33 17.45 -6.11
C GLY A 111 9.60 18.58 -5.09
N HIS A 112 9.09 18.48 -3.86
CA HIS A 112 9.06 19.52 -2.82
C HIS A 112 9.48 19.07 -1.40
N PHE A 113 10.02 17.87 -1.17
CA PHE A 113 10.58 17.28 0.08
C PHE A 113 9.76 16.13 0.71
N GLY A 114 10.41 14.97 0.90
CA GLY A 114 9.90 13.81 1.65
C GLY A 114 9.81 14.03 3.17
N GLY A 115 8.60 13.94 3.70
CA GLY A 115 8.33 13.90 5.14
C GLY A 115 8.59 12.52 5.74
N ARG A 116 8.81 12.44 7.05
CA ARG A 116 8.92 11.17 7.80
C ARG A 116 7.53 10.72 8.25
N LEU A 117 7.21 9.44 8.11
CA LEU A 117 5.95 8.86 8.62
C LEU A 117 5.87 8.99 10.15
N PRO A 118 4.66 9.14 10.74
CA PRO A 118 4.49 9.12 12.19
C PRO A 118 4.99 7.83 12.85
N ASP A 119 5.53 7.94 14.06
CA ASP A 119 6.01 6.79 14.84
C ASP A 119 4.88 5.78 15.07
N GLY A 120 5.12 4.52 14.70
CA GLY A 120 4.17 3.40 14.82
C GLY A 120 3.39 3.06 13.53
N ASP A 121 3.46 3.92 12.51
CA ASP A 121 2.79 3.73 11.22
C ASP A 121 3.75 3.42 10.05
N ASP A 122 5.05 3.26 10.33
CA ASP A 122 6.06 2.86 9.35
C ASP A 122 6.39 1.35 9.48
N PRO A 123 5.91 0.50 8.55
CA PRO A 123 6.22 -0.93 8.55
C PRO A 123 7.69 -1.25 8.21
N TRP A 124 8.45 -0.26 7.73
CA TRP A 124 9.84 -0.40 7.30
C TRP A 124 10.86 0.33 8.17
N SER A 125 10.42 0.99 9.24
CA SER A 125 11.26 1.68 10.24
C SER A 125 12.37 0.82 10.87
N GLN A 126 12.31 -0.51 10.68
CA GLN A 126 13.27 -1.49 11.19
C GLN A 126 14.24 -2.02 10.11
N ARG A 127 14.11 -1.62 8.83
CA ARG A 127 15.10 -2.03 7.82
C ARG A 127 16.39 -1.27 8.12
N PRO A 128 17.54 -1.94 8.35
CA PRO A 128 18.80 -1.23 8.47
C PRO A 128 18.99 -0.43 7.18
N GLU A 129 19.25 0.86 7.34
CA GLU A 129 19.77 1.68 6.25
C GLU A 129 20.91 0.88 5.64
N THR A 130 20.78 0.49 4.37
CA THR A 130 21.91 -0.07 3.64
C THR A 130 22.85 1.10 3.38
N GLY A 131 23.62 1.43 4.42
CA GLY A 131 24.70 2.40 4.37
C GLY A 131 25.72 1.97 3.31
N GLY A 132 26.09 2.91 2.47
CA GLY A 132 27.17 2.78 1.49
C GLY A 132 28.56 2.79 2.11
#